data_AF-A0A7W8ZBL4-F1
#
_entry.id   AF-A0A7W8ZBL4-F1
#
_cell.length_a   1.000
_cell.length_b   1.000
_cell.length_c   1.000
_cell.angle_alpha   90.00
_cell.angle_beta   90.00
_cell.angle_gamma   90.00
#
_symmetry.space_group_name_H-M   'P 1'
#
loop_
_entity.id
_entity.type
_entity.pdbx_description
1 polymer ?
#
loop_
_entity_poly.entity_id
_entity_poly.type
_entity_poly.pdbx_seq_one_letter_code
_entity_poly.pdbx_strand_id
1 'polypeptide(L)'
;MTGHAPERGRTGRTWRLALLAIVLTVAAGATPLGPPPGTAGPASADALATAPALTGQTSRRPGVLAVDARTALRRPSVAADDLPGRAGVRLVRVAVSGGGGLVDLRFQVLDPAKAQALHDAATPPILVDETSGVIVKDLYMGHSHTGPYKAAVTYYLVFINPGNWIRRGTKVTVLLGATQVPHVPVS
;
A
#
# COMPACT_ATOMS: atom_id res chain seq x y z
N MET A 1 -37.80 47.45 -26.26
CA MET A 1 -38.05 46.30 -27.17
C MET A 1 -36.71 45.73 -27.59
N THR A 2 -36.68 44.42 -27.88
CA THR A 2 -35.51 43.52 -28.06
C THR A 2 -34.91 43.07 -26.71
N GLY A 3 -34.83 41.79 -26.37
CA GLY A 3 -35.15 40.56 -27.08
C GLY A 3 -34.44 39.39 -26.38
N HIS A 4 -35.07 38.23 -26.39
CA HIS A 4 -34.79 37.00 -25.64
C HIS A 4 -33.36 36.41 -25.66
N ALA A 5 -33.09 35.66 -24.59
CA ALA A 5 -31.97 34.74 -24.32
C ALA A 5 -31.93 33.49 -25.26
N PRO A 6 -31.26 32.38 -24.88
CA PRO A 6 -29.83 32.09 -24.96
C PRO A 6 -29.51 30.86 -25.84
N GLU A 7 -28.33 30.79 -26.45
CA GLU A 7 -27.93 29.62 -27.26
C GLU A 7 -27.05 28.65 -26.47
N ARG A 8 -27.58 27.44 -26.23
CA ARG A 8 -26.79 26.25 -25.86
C ARG A 8 -26.47 25.47 -27.13
N GLY A 9 -25.19 25.31 -27.45
CA GLY A 9 -24.70 24.39 -28.48
C GLY A 9 -23.75 23.35 -27.88
N ARG A 10 -24.23 22.13 -27.72
CA ARG A 10 -23.49 20.93 -27.29
C ARG A 10 -22.98 20.20 -28.55
N THR A 11 -21.91 19.42 -28.36
CA THR A 11 -21.50 18.19 -29.10
C THR A 11 -20.33 18.29 -30.07
N GLY A 12 -19.44 17.28 -29.96
CA GLY A 12 -18.45 16.95 -30.97
C GLY A 12 -16.99 16.93 -30.48
N ARG A 13 -16.65 16.14 -29.45
CA ARG A 13 -15.22 15.78 -29.22
C ARG A 13 -15.07 14.27 -29.33
N THR A 14 -14.62 13.86 -30.51
CA THR A 14 -14.34 12.49 -30.93
C THR A 14 -13.13 11.96 -30.18
N TRP A 15 -13.30 10.83 -29.50
CA TRP A 15 -12.20 10.09 -28.87
C TRP A 15 -11.53 9.23 -29.95
N ARG A 16 -10.30 9.58 -30.33
CA ARG A 16 -9.46 8.68 -31.12
C ARG A 16 -8.82 7.66 -30.19
N LEU A 17 -9.23 6.40 -30.33
CA LEU A 17 -8.56 5.22 -29.82
C LEU A 17 -7.14 5.18 -30.40
N ALA A 18 -6.11 5.20 -29.54
CA ALA A 18 -4.75 4.86 -29.93
C ALA A 18 -4.44 3.46 -29.40
N LEU A 19 -4.31 2.54 -30.36
CA LEU A 19 -4.00 1.13 -30.19
C LEU A 19 -2.60 0.92 -29.60
N LEU A 20 -2.55 -0.07 -28.70
CA LEU A 20 -1.37 -0.67 -28.10
C LEU A 20 -0.54 -1.41 -29.17
N ALA A 21 0.77 -1.19 -29.21
CA ALA A 21 1.72 -2.07 -29.88
C ALA A 21 2.77 -2.51 -28.85
N ILE A 22 2.60 -3.72 -28.31
CA ILE A 22 3.61 -4.41 -27.50
C ILE A 22 4.49 -5.18 -28.47
N VAL A 23 5.74 -4.77 -28.61
CA VAL A 23 6.79 -5.55 -29.29
C VAL A 23 7.49 -6.39 -28.22
N LEU A 24 7.30 -7.70 -28.30
CA LEU A 24 8.01 -8.70 -27.50
C LEU A 24 9.19 -9.20 -28.34
N THR A 25 10.42 -8.87 -27.93
CA THR A 25 11.63 -9.47 -28.48
C THR A 25 12.25 -10.39 -27.44
N VAL A 26 12.19 -11.69 -27.70
CA VAL A 26 12.95 -12.73 -26.99
C VAL A 26 14.32 -12.86 -27.65
N ALA A 27 15.39 -12.73 -26.88
CA ALA A 27 16.74 -13.09 -27.30
C ALA A 27 17.24 -14.27 -26.46
N ALA A 28 17.77 -15.26 -27.18
CA ALA A 28 18.21 -16.57 -26.73
C ALA A 28 19.68 -16.61 -26.28
N GLY A 29 20.03 -17.73 -25.64
CA GLY A 29 21.41 -18.22 -25.46
C GLY A 29 21.83 -18.23 -23.99
N ALA A 30 22.58 -19.18 -23.46
CA ALA A 30 23.10 -20.45 -23.96
C ALA A 30 23.54 -21.23 -22.71
N THR A 31 23.25 -22.53 -22.65
CA THR A 31 23.84 -23.46 -21.67
C THR A 31 25.30 -23.74 -22.00
N PRO A 32 26.16 -23.90 -20.98
CA PRO A 32 27.18 -24.94 -21.07
C PRO A 32 27.17 -25.90 -19.88
N LEU A 33 27.38 -27.16 -20.26
CA LEU A 33 27.55 -28.39 -19.50
C LEU A 33 28.58 -28.28 -18.35
N GLY A 34 28.27 -28.92 -17.21
CA GLY A 34 29.30 -29.49 -16.31
C GLY A 34 29.88 -30.79 -16.92
N PRO A 35 31.04 -31.31 -16.44
CA PRO A 35 31.07 -32.25 -15.28
C PRO A 35 32.45 -32.24 -14.55
N PRO A 36 32.88 -33.25 -13.73
CA PRO A 36 32.21 -34.27 -12.88
C PRO A 36 32.59 -34.14 -11.37
N PRO A 37 32.06 -34.99 -10.47
CA PRO A 37 32.42 -35.00 -9.04
C PRO A 37 33.72 -35.77 -8.78
N GLY A 38 34.56 -35.26 -7.89
CA GLY A 38 35.84 -35.86 -7.52
C GLY A 38 36.20 -35.65 -6.06
N THR A 39 36.16 -36.77 -5.33
CA THR A 39 37.03 -37.13 -4.19
C THR A 39 36.71 -36.55 -2.81
N ALA A 40 36.02 -37.37 -2.02
CA ALA A 40 36.04 -37.35 -0.57
C ALA A 40 37.39 -37.85 -0.03
N GLY A 41 37.87 -37.23 1.05
CA GLY A 41 38.96 -37.70 1.91
C GLY A 41 38.96 -36.91 3.22
N PRO A 42 39.01 -37.54 4.40
CA PRO A 42 38.76 -36.89 5.68
C PRO A 42 40.06 -36.35 6.30
N ALA A 43 39.97 -35.25 7.04
CA ALA A 43 40.96 -34.88 8.04
C ALA A 43 40.27 -34.16 9.20
N SER A 44 39.94 -34.93 10.23
CA SER A 44 39.70 -34.41 11.57
C SER A 44 41.03 -33.99 12.20
N ALA A 45 41.08 -32.82 12.83
CA ALA A 45 41.78 -32.63 14.11
C ALA A 45 41.42 -31.27 14.72
N ASP A 46 40.96 -31.34 15.96
CA ASP A 46 40.68 -30.32 16.97
C ASP A 46 41.41 -28.97 16.88
N ALA A 47 40.65 -27.90 17.12
CA ALA A 47 41.07 -26.82 18.00
C ALA A 47 39.86 -26.12 18.62
N LEU A 48 39.64 -26.40 19.91
CA LEU A 48 38.81 -25.66 20.85
C LEU A 48 39.15 -24.16 20.82
N ALA A 49 38.15 -23.31 20.56
CA ALA A 49 38.16 -21.92 21.01
C ALA A 49 36.74 -21.37 21.14
N THR A 50 36.24 -21.42 22.38
CA THR A 50 35.35 -20.48 23.07
C THR A 50 34.54 -19.47 22.24
N ALA A 51 33.22 -19.61 22.29
CA ALA A 51 32.23 -18.54 22.13
C ALA A 51 31.22 -18.68 23.31
N PRO A 52 30.53 -17.61 23.77
CA PRO A 52 30.13 -16.45 22.97
C PRO A 52 30.44 -15.08 23.60
N ALA A 53 30.88 -14.16 22.75
CA ALA A 53 30.66 -12.74 22.99
C ALA A 53 29.17 -12.43 22.77
N LEU A 54 28.44 -12.19 23.87
CA LEU A 54 27.15 -11.51 23.84
C LEU A 54 27.39 -10.02 23.57
N THR A 55 27.60 -9.68 22.31
CA THR A 55 27.44 -8.31 21.84
C THR A 55 26.23 -8.29 20.93
N GLY A 56 25.09 -7.90 21.50
CA GLY A 56 23.85 -7.67 20.76
C GLY A 56 24.07 -6.59 19.70
N GLN A 57 24.40 -7.01 18.49
CA GLN A 57 24.26 -6.17 17.31
C GLN A 57 22.79 -6.24 16.88
N THR A 58 21.97 -5.38 17.48
CA THR A 58 20.77 -4.90 16.80
C THR A 58 21.25 -4.18 15.54
N SER A 59 21.23 -4.89 14.41
CA SER A 59 21.41 -4.32 13.09
C SER A 59 20.23 -3.40 12.80
N ARG A 60 20.31 -2.17 13.31
CA ARG A 60 19.42 -1.07 12.93
C ARG A 60 19.84 -0.67 11.52
N ARG A 61 19.22 -1.29 10.51
CA ARG A 61 19.35 -0.86 9.12
C ARG A 61 19.00 0.64 9.04
N PRO A 62 19.92 1.52 8.60
CA PRO A 62 19.61 2.93 8.44
C PRO A 62 18.74 3.12 7.19
N GLY A 63 17.73 3.98 7.31
CA GLY A 63 17.07 4.62 6.19
C GLY A 63 15.85 3.89 5.65
N VAL A 64 14.69 4.15 6.25
CA VAL A 64 13.40 4.41 5.59
C VAL A 64 12.37 4.74 6.72
N LEU A 65 11.91 5.99 6.76
CA LEU A 65 10.56 6.42 7.20
C LEU A 65 10.11 6.31 8.69
N ALA A 66 10.98 6.29 9.69
CA ALA A 66 10.51 6.36 11.09
C ALA A 66 10.01 7.76 11.52
N VAL A 67 10.46 8.83 10.85
CA VAL A 67 10.11 10.23 11.21
C VAL A 67 8.78 10.67 10.61
N ASP A 68 8.40 10.14 9.44
CA ASP A 68 7.09 10.40 8.84
C ASP A 68 5.94 9.81 9.69
N ALA A 69 6.21 8.73 10.46
CA ALA A 69 5.18 8.00 11.19
C ALA A 69 4.64 8.86 12.34
N ARG A 70 5.52 9.58 13.04
CA ARG A 70 5.10 10.49 14.13
C ARG A 70 4.28 11.67 13.63
N THR A 71 4.53 12.14 12.40
CA THR A 71 3.76 13.23 11.78
C THR A 71 2.42 12.73 11.23
N ALA A 72 2.39 11.54 10.62
CA ALA A 72 1.17 10.86 10.20
C ALA A 72 0.26 10.54 11.40
N LEU A 73 0.84 10.14 12.54
CA LEU A 73 0.14 9.75 13.77
C LEU A 73 -0.48 10.91 14.57
N ARG A 74 -0.49 12.15 14.05
CA ARG A 74 -1.18 13.29 14.67
C ARG A 74 -2.70 13.28 14.49
N ARG A 75 -3.22 12.40 13.63
CA ARG A 75 -4.66 12.26 13.42
C ARG A 75 -5.31 11.70 14.69
N PRO A 76 -6.49 12.18 15.13
CA PRO A 76 -7.19 11.60 16.26
C PRO A 76 -7.41 10.10 16.06
N SER A 77 -7.04 9.31 17.08
CA SER A 77 -7.25 7.87 17.10
C SER A 77 -8.68 7.56 17.46
N VAL A 78 -9.33 6.73 16.67
CA VAL A 78 -10.73 6.30 16.87
C VAL A 78 -10.84 4.80 16.69
N ALA A 79 -11.80 4.17 17.37
CA ALA A 79 -12.11 2.77 17.12
C ALA A 79 -12.68 2.59 15.71
N ALA A 80 -12.57 1.39 15.15
CA ALA A 80 -13.09 1.09 13.82
C ALA A 80 -14.61 1.35 13.72
N ASP A 81 -15.35 1.11 14.79
CA ASP A 81 -16.80 1.36 14.87
C ASP A 81 -17.19 2.84 14.89
N ASP A 82 -16.25 3.73 15.25
CA ASP A 82 -16.46 5.19 15.25
C ASP A 82 -16.13 5.83 13.89
N LEU A 83 -15.38 5.13 13.04
CA LEU A 83 -14.96 5.62 11.72
C LEU A 83 -16.14 6.09 10.84
N PRO A 84 -17.31 5.41 10.81
CA PRO A 84 -18.50 5.89 10.12
C PRO A 84 -18.92 7.31 10.52
N GLY A 85 -18.91 7.61 11.83
CA GLY A 85 -19.31 8.92 12.34
C GLY A 85 -18.33 10.02 11.95
N ARG A 86 -17.04 9.67 11.88
CA ARG A 86 -15.92 10.61 11.65
C ARG A 86 -15.63 10.87 10.18
N ALA A 87 -15.54 9.81 9.38
CA ALA A 87 -15.09 9.86 7.99
C ALA A 87 -16.18 9.44 6.98
N GLY A 88 -17.37 9.04 7.46
CA GLY A 88 -18.46 8.60 6.57
C GLY A 88 -18.21 7.24 5.91
N VAL A 89 -17.24 6.46 6.40
CA VAL A 89 -16.87 5.18 5.81
C VAL A 89 -16.74 4.10 6.89
N ARG A 90 -17.02 2.87 6.50
CA ARG A 90 -16.70 1.66 7.28
C ARG A 90 -15.53 0.96 6.62
N LEU A 91 -14.54 0.57 7.41
CA LEU A 91 -13.47 -0.28 6.91
C LEU A 91 -14.01 -1.70 6.69
N VAL A 92 -13.79 -2.24 5.49
CA VAL A 92 -14.29 -3.56 5.09
C VAL A 92 -13.17 -4.59 5.18
N ARG A 93 -11.97 -4.24 4.72
CA ARG A 93 -10.84 -5.17 4.67
C ARG A 93 -9.52 -4.44 4.61
N VAL A 94 -8.51 -5.02 5.24
CA VAL A 94 -7.09 -4.80 4.92
C VAL A 94 -6.45 -6.16 4.69
N ALA A 95 -5.81 -6.35 3.55
CA ALA A 95 -5.24 -7.64 3.20
C ALA A 95 -4.01 -7.57 2.33
N VAL A 96 -3.09 -8.51 2.55
CA VAL A 96 -1.91 -8.66 1.70
C VAL A 96 -2.29 -9.41 0.43
N SER A 97 -1.92 -8.84 -0.71
CA SER A 97 -2.10 -9.39 -2.05
C SER A 97 -0.80 -9.31 -2.87
N GLY A 98 -0.81 -9.71 -4.14
CA GLY A 98 0.36 -9.60 -5.03
C GLY A 98 1.62 -10.33 -4.51
N GLY A 99 1.46 -11.50 -3.89
CA GLY A 99 2.58 -12.26 -3.32
C GLY A 99 3.26 -11.62 -2.10
N GLY A 100 2.66 -10.60 -1.49
CA GLY A 100 3.27 -9.83 -0.40
C GLY A 100 3.47 -8.36 -0.75
N GLY A 101 3.68 -8.07 -2.05
CA GLY A 101 4.10 -6.76 -2.51
C GLY A 101 2.99 -5.70 -2.55
N LEU A 102 1.74 -6.07 -2.29
CA LEU A 102 0.60 -5.14 -2.30
C LEU A 102 -0.27 -5.30 -1.06
N VAL A 103 -0.93 -4.21 -0.66
CA VAL A 103 -1.99 -4.25 0.37
C VAL A 103 -3.28 -3.69 -0.22
N ASP A 104 -4.33 -4.52 -0.22
CA ASP A 104 -5.69 -4.18 -0.62
C ASP A 104 -6.44 -3.65 0.61
N LEU A 105 -6.75 -2.36 0.61
CA LEU A 105 -7.64 -1.74 1.59
C LEU A 105 -9.00 -1.52 0.92
N ARG A 106 -10.07 -1.98 1.57
CA ARG A 106 -11.45 -1.75 1.13
C ARG A 106 -12.24 -1.02 2.19
N PHE A 107 -13.06 -0.08 1.75
CA PHE A 107 -13.98 0.65 2.62
C PHE A 107 -15.33 0.83 1.92
N GLN A 108 -16.41 0.79 2.70
CA GLN A 108 -17.75 1.07 2.23
C GLN A 108 -18.14 2.49 2.64
N VAL A 109 -18.70 3.25 1.70
CA VAL A 109 -19.19 4.60 1.97
C VAL A 109 -20.57 4.53 2.60
N LEU A 110 -20.73 5.19 3.75
CA LEU A 110 -21.98 5.30 4.49
C LEU A 110 -22.55 6.73 4.40
N ASP A 111 -21.67 7.73 4.46
CA ASP A 111 -22.00 9.15 4.27
C ASP A 111 -21.10 9.74 3.17
N PRO A 112 -21.61 9.89 1.94
CA PRO A 112 -20.84 10.40 0.82
C PRO A 112 -20.28 11.81 1.02
N ALA A 113 -20.95 12.66 1.81
CA ALA A 113 -20.52 14.05 2.02
C ALA A 113 -19.28 14.08 2.91
N LYS A 114 -19.28 13.31 4.01
CA LYS A 114 -18.10 13.14 4.86
C LYS A 114 -16.96 12.42 4.14
N ALA A 115 -17.30 11.39 3.35
CA ALA A 115 -16.31 10.58 2.65
C ALA A 115 -15.50 11.38 1.63
N GLN A 116 -16.01 12.51 1.10
CA GLN A 116 -15.23 13.34 0.16
C GLN A 116 -13.90 13.81 0.73
N ALA A 117 -13.77 13.96 2.05
CA ALA A 117 -12.52 14.34 2.69
C ALA A 117 -11.39 13.33 2.47
N LEU A 118 -11.68 12.09 2.04
CA LEU A 118 -10.65 11.11 1.67
C LEU A 118 -9.89 11.50 0.38
N HIS A 119 -10.43 12.43 -0.43
CA HIS A 119 -9.72 13.00 -1.58
C HIS A 119 -8.79 14.16 -1.20
N ASP A 120 -8.76 14.59 0.06
CA ASP A 120 -7.90 15.70 0.49
C ASP A 120 -6.42 15.30 0.45
N ALA A 121 -5.65 16.03 -0.36
CA ALA A 121 -4.22 15.84 -0.53
C ALA A 121 -3.41 16.14 0.75
N ALA A 122 -3.95 16.91 1.70
CA ALA A 122 -3.31 17.17 2.99
C ALA A 122 -3.43 15.97 3.94
N THR A 123 -4.45 15.13 3.78
CA THR A 123 -4.68 13.93 4.58
C THR A 123 -4.78 12.67 3.72
N PRO A 124 -3.73 12.32 2.96
CA PRO A 124 -3.79 11.16 2.08
C PRO A 124 -4.00 9.88 2.91
N PRO A 125 -4.58 8.84 2.30
CA PRO A 125 -4.65 7.52 2.91
C PRO A 125 -3.24 6.97 3.22
N ILE A 126 -3.04 6.44 4.41
CA ILE A 126 -1.75 5.88 4.86
C ILE A 126 -2.00 4.62 5.67
N LEU A 127 -1.10 3.64 5.54
CA LEU A 127 -0.98 2.49 6.42
C LEU A 127 0.32 2.58 7.23
N VAL A 128 0.25 2.25 8.51
CA VAL A 128 1.43 2.12 9.38
C VAL A 128 1.45 0.71 9.94
N ASP A 129 2.52 -0.03 9.69
CA ASP A 129 2.73 -1.32 10.35
C ASP A 129 3.04 -1.09 11.84
N GLU A 130 2.23 -1.64 12.74
CA GLU A 130 2.35 -1.34 14.17
C GLU A 130 3.57 -2.00 14.83
N THR A 131 4.13 -3.03 14.19
CA THR A 131 5.30 -3.75 14.71
C THR A 131 6.59 -3.00 14.40
N SER A 132 6.74 -2.53 13.17
CA SER A 132 7.96 -1.89 12.68
C SER A 132 7.89 -0.36 12.65
N GLY A 133 6.69 0.22 12.68
CA GLY A 133 6.46 1.64 12.46
C GLY A 133 6.64 2.09 11.01
N VAL A 134 6.83 1.16 10.07
CA VAL A 134 6.99 1.48 8.65
C VAL A 134 5.70 2.03 8.08
N ILE A 135 5.84 3.10 7.31
CA ILE A 135 4.73 3.73 6.60
C ILE A 135 4.65 3.21 5.18
N VAL A 136 3.44 2.83 4.80
CA VAL A 136 3.05 2.46 3.45
C VAL A 136 2.00 3.47 2.97
N LYS A 137 2.39 4.33 2.03
CA LYS A 137 1.58 5.45 1.53
C LYS A 137 1.41 5.48 0.01
N ASP A 138 2.30 4.81 -0.72
CA ASP A 138 2.29 4.85 -2.18
C ASP A 138 1.20 3.92 -2.73
N LEU A 139 0.30 4.49 -3.52
CA LEU A 139 -0.75 3.73 -4.20
C LEU A 139 -0.20 3.11 -5.48
N TYR A 140 -0.60 1.86 -5.76
CA TYR A 140 -0.25 1.15 -6.97
C TYR A 140 -0.79 1.91 -8.20
N MET A 141 0.14 2.34 -9.06
CA MET A 141 -0.11 3.20 -10.22
C MET A 141 -0.82 4.53 -9.88
N GLY A 142 -0.76 4.98 -8.62
CA GLY A 142 -1.48 6.16 -8.16
C GLY A 142 -3.01 6.02 -8.21
N HIS A 143 -3.54 4.81 -8.31
CA HIS A 143 -4.98 4.59 -8.44
C HIS A 143 -5.72 4.98 -7.15
N SER A 144 -6.49 6.05 -7.25
CA SER A 144 -7.52 6.44 -6.28
C SER A 144 -8.82 6.71 -7.03
N HIS A 145 -9.96 6.56 -6.33
CA HIS A 145 -11.25 6.99 -6.84
C HIS A 145 -11.22 8.48 -7.19
N THR A 146 -11.95 8.87 -8.23
CA THR A 146 -12.12 10.26 -8.65
C THR A 146 -13.60 10.62 -8.77
N GLY A 147 -13.94 11.86 -8.45
CA GLY A 147 -15.32 12.32 -8.40
C GLY A 147 -16.07 11.85 -7.15
N PRO A 148 -17.38 12.08 -7.07
CA PRO A 148 -18.11 11.87 -5.83
C PRO A 148 -18.22 10.38 -5.48
N TYR A 149 -17.97 10.06 -4.20
CA TYR A 149 -18.39 8.79 -3.61
C TYR A 149 -19.91 8.58 -3.65
N LYS A 150 -20.32 7.31 -3.71
CA LYS A 150 -21.71 6.87 -3.69
C LYS A 150 -21.99 6.06 -2.42
N ALA A 151 -23.15 6.29 -1.80
CA ALA A 151 -23.55 5.56 -0.61
C ALA A 151 -23.68 4.05 -0.89
N ALA A 152 -23.38 3.25 0.13
CA ALA A 152 -23.38 1.79 0.11
C ALA A 152 -22.40 1.12 -0.88
N VAL A 153 -21.60 1.89 -1.62
CA VAL A 153 -20.59 1.36 -2.54
C VAL A 153 -19.28 1.11 -1.80
N THR A 154 -18.67 -0.04 -2.09
CA THR A 154 -17.33 -0.40 -1.60
C THR A 154 -16.29 0.06 -2.60
N TYR A 155 -15.36 0.88 -2.13
CA TYR A 155 -14.20 1.35 -2.87
C TYR A 155 -12.94 0.65 -2.35
N TYR A 156 -11.87 0.75 -3.14
CA TYR A 156 -10.59 0.13 -2.81
C TYR A 156 -9.44 1.11 -2.99
N LEU A 157 -8.38 0.88 -2.23
CA LEU A 157 -7.06 1.47 -2.39
C LEU A 157 -6.06 0.32 -2.37
N VAL A 158 -5.17 0.28 -3.37
CA VAL A 158 -4.10 -0.71 -3.42
C VAL A 158 -2.80 0.00 -3.13
N PHE A 159 -2.13 -0.37 -2.04
CA PHE A 159 -0.84 0.18 -1.66
C PHE A 159 0.30 -0.71 -2.14
N ILE A 160 1.43 -0.10 -2.49
CA ILE A 160 2.70 -0.78 -2.69
C ILE A 160 3.31 -1.10 -1.32
N ASN A 161 3.63 -2.36 -1.08
CA ASN A 161 4.22 -2.86 0.17
C ASN A 161 5.67 -3.32 -0.08
N PRO A 162 6.61 -2.38 -0.27
CA PRO A 162 7.98 -2.71 -0.62
C PRO A 162 8.62 -3.56 0.49
N GLY A 163 9.30 -4.65 0.15
CA GLY A 163 9.97 -5.50 1.14
C GLY A 163 9.03 -6.29 2.07
N ASN A 164 7.73 -6.37 1.75
CA ASN A 164 6.74 -7.16 2.50
C ASN A 164 6.69 -6.79 4.01
N TRP A 165 6.75 -5.49 4.32
CA TRP A 165 6.73 -4.99 5.70
C TRP A 165 5.41 -5.34 6.39
N ILE A 166 4.28 -5.05 5.74
CA ILE A 166 2.96 -5.48 6.20
C ILE A 166 2.79 -6.95 5.82
N ARG A 167 2.43 -7.80 6.81
CA ARG A 167 2.27 -9.24 6.62
C ARG A 167 0.90 -9.71 7.10
N ARG A 168 0.43 -10.84 6.58
CA ARG A 168 -0.79 -11.48 7.11
C ARG A 168 -0.63 -11.79 8.59
N GLY A 169 -1.69 -11.56 9.36
CA GLY A 169 -1.71 -11.75 10.80
C GLY A 169 -1.09 -10.60 11.61
N THR A 170 -0.48 -9.60 10.98
CA THR A 170 -0.04 -8.38 11.68
C THR A 170 -1.21 -7.39 11.83
N LYS A 171 -0.94 -6.30 12.56
CA LYS A 171 -1.86 -5.19 12.73
C LYS A 171 -1.27 -3.94 12.11
N VAL A 172 -2.14 -3.12 11.54
CA VAL A 172 -1.79 -1.81 11.01
C VAL A 172 -2.66 -0.73 11.64
N THR A 173 -2.11 0.48 11.72
CA THR A 173 -2.91 1.69 11.90
C THR A 173 -3.29 2.22 10.52
N VAL A 174 -4.59 2.38 10.28
CA VAL A 174 -5.14 2.89 9.02
C VAL A 174 -5.50 4.36 9.18
N LEU A 175 -4.91 5.23 8.37
CA LEU A 175 -5.21 6.65 8.36
C LEU A 175 -6.09 6.95 7.16
N LEU A 176 -7.33 7.40 7.41
CA LEU A 176 -8.31 7.75 6.38
C LEU A 176 -8.96 9.09 6.75
N GLY A 177 -8.87 10.06 5.82
CA GLY A 177 -9.27 11.44 6.09
C GLY A 177 -8.53 12.01 7.30
N ALA A 178 -9.22 12.79 8.14
CA ALA A 178 -8.60 13.42 9.30
C ALA A 178 -8.34 12.48 10.50
N THR A 179 -8.69 11.19 10.43
CA THR A 179 -8.62 10.25 11.57
C THR A 179 -7.70 9.06 11.32
N GLN A 180 -7.32 8.37 12.40
CA GLN A 180 -6.61 7.10 12.34
C GLN A 180 -7.32 6.01 13.13
N VAL A 181 -7.24 4.78 12.63
CA VAL A 181 -7.84 3.58 13.22
C VAL A 181 -6.71 2.60 13.52
N PRO A 182 -6.29 2.47 14.79
CA PRO A 182 -5.28 1.49 15.17
C PRO A 182 -5.85 0.07 15.22
N HIS A 183 -4.94 -0.89 15.29
CA HIS A 183 -5.16 -2.30 15.55
C HIS A 183 -6.00 -3.03 14.50
N VAL A 184 -5.99 -2.54 13.26
CA VAL A 184 -6.70 -3.18 12.15
C VAL A 184 -5.95 -4.47 11.77
N PRO A 185 -6.61 -5.64 11.82
CA PRO A 185 -5.97 -6.90 11.45
C PRO A 185 -5.77 -7.00 9.93
N VAL A 186 -4.65 -7.61 9.54
CA VAL A 186 -4.31 -7.85 8.13
C VAL A 186 -4.55 -9.32 7.78
N SER A 187 -5.39 -9.54 6.75
CA SER A 187 -5.72 -10.89 6.22
C SER A 187 -4.92 -11.31 5.00
#